data_AF-A0A026WL53-F1
#
_entry.id   AF-A0A026WL53-F1
#
_cell.length_a   1.000
_cell.length_b   1.000
_cell.length_c   1.000
_cell.angle_alpha   90.00
_cell.angle_beta   90.00
_cell.angle_gamma   90.00
#
_symmetry.space_group_name_H-M   'P 1'
#
loop_
_entity.id
_entity.type
_entity.pdbx_description
1 polymer ?
#
loop_
_entity_poly.entity_id
_entity_poly.type
_entity_poly.pdbx_seq_one_letter_code
_entity_poly.pdbx_strand_id
1 'polypeptide(L)'
;SKSRNILRKVFNDDQIKWLQHDIKKRRVYKWSNETIKKALRLKFSCTENGYKELLNQNIPLPLTRTLRRSLEGINFSPGICDDIFEALKRLNNFAMIAIEIACLELTK
;
A
#
# COMPACT_ATOMS: atom_id res chain seq x y z
N SER A 1 10.77 16.04 -22.00
CA SER A 1 10.10 15.59 -23.23
C SER A 1 8.61 15.38 -22.97
N LYS A 2 7.76 15.48 -23.99
CA LYS A 2 6.31 15.27 -23.91
C LYS A 2 5.93 13.98 -23.18
N SER A 3 6.65 12.88 -23.45
CA SER A 3 6.44 11.57 -22.82
C SER A 3 6.63 11.61 -21.29
N ARG A 4 7.62 12.34 -20.78
CA ARG A 4 7.84 12.49 -19.33
C ARG A 4 6.67 13.20 -18.64
N ASN A 5 6.09 14.20 -19.29
CA ASN A 5 4.93 14.93 -18.75
C ASN A 5 3.67 14.07 -18.71
N ILE A 6 3.47 13.18 -19.69
CA ILE A 6 2.35 12.22 -19.69
C ILE A 6 2.52 11.21 -18.56
N LEU A 7 3.72 10.65 -18.39
CA LEU A 7 3.99 9.70 -17.31
C LEU A 7 3.71 10.29 -15.93
N ARG A 8 4.03 11.56 -15.70
CA ARG A 8 3.75 12.27 -14.43
C ARG A 8 2.26 12.40 -14.08
N LYS A 9 1.35 12.19 -15.04
CA LYS A 9 -0.09 12.11 -14.75
C LYS A 9 -0.50 10.79 -14.09
N VAL A 10 0.30 9.74 -14.28
CA VAL A 10 -0.01 8.38 -13.84
C VAL A 10 0.94 7.90 -12.75
N PHE A 11 2.21 8.28 -12.82
CA PHE A 11 3.27 7.82 -11.94
C PHE A 11 3.91 8.96 -11.18
N ASN A 12 4.31 8.66 -9.95
CA ASN A 12 5.13 9.55 -9.14
C ASN A 12 6.57 9.60 -9.69
N ASP A 13 7.33 10.63 -9.33
CA ASP A 13 8.68 10.83 -9.85
C ASP A 13 9.64 9.67 -9.49
N ASP A 14 9.47 9.03 -8.34
CA ASP A 14 10.24 7.85 -7.90
C ASP A 14 9.88 6.60 -8.73
N GLN A 15 8.62 6.41 -9.10
CA GLN A 15 8.20 5.36 -10.04
C GLN A 15 8.80 5.58 -11.43
N ILE A 16 8.82 6.82 -11.92
CA ILE A 16 9.45 7.17 -13.21
C ILE A 16 10.96 6.90 -13.16
N LYS A 17 11.63 7.27 -12.07
CA LYS A 17 13.05 6.96 -11.86
C LYS A 17 13.30 5.45 -11.79
N TRP A 18 12.44 4.70 -11.10
CA TRP A 18 12.52 3.23 -11.05
C TRP A 18 12.46 2.60 -12.44
N LEU A 19 11.55 3.09 -13.30
CA LEU A 19 11.44 2.63 -14.70
C LEU A 19 12.72 2.89 -15.51
N GLN A 20 13.51 3.90 -15.16
CA GLN A 20 14.76 4.26 -15.82
C GLN A 20 15.97 3.48 -15.31
N HIS A 21 15.86 2.77 -14.19
CA HIS A 21 16.96 1.98 -13.63
C HIS A 21 17.07 0.58 -14.24
N ASP A 22 18.30 0.07 -14.30
CA ASP A 22 18.58 -1.34 -14.58
C ASP A 22 17.90 -2.26 -13.56
N ILE A 23 17.55 -3.47 -13.99
CA ILE A 23 16.85 -4.50 -13.19
C ILE A 23 17.56 -4.76 -11.85
N LYS A 24 18.89 -4.73 -11.82
CA LYS A 24 19.68 -4.95 -10.59
C LYS A 24 19.44 -3.86 -9.54
N LYS A 25 19.30 -2.60 -9.95
CA LYS A 25 19.11 -1.45 -9.03
C LYS A 25 17.65 -1.32 -8.55
N ARG A 26 16.70 -1.93 -9.26
CA ARG A 26 15.27 -1.94 -8.90
C ARG A 26 14.96 -2.72 -7.62
N ARG A 27 15.79 -3.69 -7.24
CA ARG A 27 15.57 -4.57 -6.06
C ARG A 27 15.67 -3.86 -4.71
N VAL A 28 16.46 -2.78 -4.62
CA VAL A 28 16.73 -2.06 -3.36
C VAL A 28 16.15 -0.63 -3.42
N TYR A 29 15.11 -0.43 -4.23
CA TYR A 29 14.59 0.90 -4.46
C TYR A 29 13.78 1.43 -3.26
N LYS A 30 14.13 2.63 -2.79
CA LYS A 30 13.41 3.33 -1.74
C LYS A 30 12.24 4.10 -2.35
N TRP A 31 11.03 3.66 -2.00
CA TRP A 31 9.79 4.31 -2.43
C TRP A 31 9.46 5.52 -1.56
N SER A 32 8.86 6.53 -2.19
CA SER A 32 8.29 7.70 -1.50
C SER A 32 7.04 7.32 -0.70
N ASN A 33 6.69 8.14 0.30
CA ASN A 33 5.48 7.94 1.10
C ASN A 33 4.21 8.03 0.25
N GLU A 34 4.23 8.87 -0.78
CA GLU A 34 3.16 9.07 -1.75
C GLU A 34 2.94 7.79 -2.57
N THR A 35 4.02 7.14 -3.01
CA THR A 35 3.95 5.86 -3.72
C THR A 35 3.49 4.73 -2.80
N ILE A 36 3.96 4.68 -1.55
CA ILE A 36 3.47 3.72 -0.55
C ILE A 36 1.98 3.89 -0.32
N LYS A 37 1.48 5.11 -0.07
CA LYS A 37 0.06 5.40 0.12
C LYS A 37 -0.78 4.99 -1.09
N LYS A 38 -0.32 5.33 -2.30
CA LYS A 38 -0.98 4.97 -3.55
C LYS A 38 -1.06 3.45 -3.73
N ALA A 39 0.04 2.74 -3.45
CA ALA A 39 0.11 1.29 -3.55
C ALA A 39 -0.77 0.58 -2.50
N LEU A 40 -0.84 1.09 -1.27
CA LEU A 40 -1.77 0.59 -0.25
C LEU A 40 -3.22 0.73 -0.70
N ARG A 41 -3.62 1.89 -1.24
CA ARG A 41 -4.97 2.09 -1.80
C ARG A 41 -5.29 1.07 -2.88
N LEU A 42 -4.39 0.90 -3.86
CA LEU A 42 -4.56 -0.10 -4.91
C LEU A 42 -4.73 -1.50 -4.32
N LYS A 43 -3.85 -1.90 -3.38
CA LYS A 43 -3.90 -3.20 -2.73
C LYS A 43 -5.25 -3.45 -2.02
N PHE A 44 -5.77 -2.46 -1.30
CA PHE A 44 -7.06 -2.58 -0.62
C PHE A 44 -8.23 -2.61 -1.60
N SER A 45 -8.16 -1.86 -2.70
CA SER A 45 -9.20 -1.82 -3.72
C SER A 45 -9.32 -3.11 -4.55
N CYS A 46 -8.20 -3.78 -4.86
CA CYS A 46 -8.21 -4.96 -5.74
C CYS A 46 -7.78 -6.28 -5.09
N THR A 47 -7.64 -6.32 -3.76
CA THR A 47 -7.18 -7.48 -2.96
C THR A 47 -5.72 -7.87 -3.22
N GLU A 48 -5.21 -8.85 -2.46
CA GLU A 48 -3.83 -9.36 -2.62
C GLU A 48 -3.58 -9.94 -4.02
N ASN A 49 -4.53 -10.68 -4.59
CA ASN A 49 -4.36 -11.30 -5.90
C ASN A 49 -4.37 -10.26 -7.02
N GLY A 50 -5.26 -9.27 -6.96
CA GLY A 50 -5.26 -8.17 -7.92
C GLY A 50 -3.98 -7.33 -7.82
N TYR A 51 -3.46 -7.11 -6.61
CA TYR A 51 -2.20 -6.39 -6.44
C TYR A 51 -1.00 -7.18 -7.00
N LYS A 52 -0.95 -8.50 -6.78
CA LYS A 52 0.08 -9.36 -7.38
C LYS A 52 0.02 -9.33 -8.91
N GLU A 53 -1.16 -9.33 -9.49
CA GLU A 53 -1.32 -9.24 -10.93
C GLU A 53 -0.77 -7.91 -11.49
N LEU A 54 -1.02 -6.78 -10.81
CA LEU A 54 -0.41 -5.50 -11.18
C LEU A 54 1.13 -5.55 -11.14
N LEU A 55 1.72 -6.25 -10.16
CA LEU A 55 3.17 -6.45 -10.08
C LEU A 55 3.69 -7.34 -11.21
N ASN A 56 2.97 -8.40 -11.58
CA ASN A 56 3.32 -9.31 -12.68
C ASN A 56 3.34 -8.58 -14.02
N GLN A 57 2.50 -7.55 -14.18
CA GLN A 57 2.50 -6.66 -15.35
C GLN A 57 3.63 -5.61 -15.34
N ASN A 58 4.60 -5.72 -14.43
CA ASN A 58 5.75 -4.83 -14.28
C ASN A 58 5.38 -3.37 -13.98
N ILE A 59 4.20 -3.12 -13.40
CA ILE A 59 3.81 -1.78 -12.95
C ILE A 59 4.76 -1.37 -11.81
N PRO A 60 5.33 -0.14 -11.82
CA PRO A 60 6.38 0.28 -10.88
C PRO A 60 5.81 0.51 -9.47
N LEU A 61 5.55 -0.57 -8.74
CA LEU A 61 4.95 -0.57 -7.41
C LEU A 61 5.85 -1.28 -6.40
N PRO A 62 5.77 -0.92 -5.10
CA PRO A 62 6.43 -1.64 -4.04
C PRO A 62 5.87 -3.07 -3.92
N LEU A 63 6.76 -4.03 -3.61
CA LEU A 63 6.34 -5.40 -3.30
C LEU A 63 5.47 -5.43 -2.03
N THR A 64 4.60 -6.45 -1.93
CA THR A 64 3.73 -6.67 -0.75
C THR A 64 4.52 -6.62 0.56
N ARG A 65 5.73 -7.21 0.59
CA ARG A 65 6.63 -7.17 1.76
C ARG A 65 7.01 -5.75 2.17
N THR A 66 7.25 -4.87 1.21
CA THR A 66 7.61 -3.46 1.47
C THR A 66 6.42 -2.70 2.03
N LEU A 67 5.21 -2.95 1.51
CA LEU A 67 3.98 -2.38 2.05
C LEU A 67 3.74 -2.81 3.51
N ARG A 68 3.87 -4.11 3.80
CA ARG A 68 3.73 -4.63 5.17
C ARG A 68 4.71 -3.94 6.13
N ARG A 69 5.98 -3.83 5.76
CA ARG A 69 7.02 -3.13 6.55
C ARG A 69 6.73 -1.64 6.74
N SER A 70 6.14 -0.97 5.74
CA SER A 70 5.76 0.44 5.90
C SER A 70 4.64 0.65 6.92
N LEU A 71 3.82 -0.37 7.19
CA LEU A 71 2.78 -0.34 8.22
C LEU A 71 3.33 -0.72 9.60
N GLU A 72 4.36 -1.58 9.67
CA GLU A 72 5.02 -1.95 10.95
C GLU A 72 5.57 -0.74 11.71
N GLY A 73 5.93 0.35 11.03
CA GLY A 73 6.41 1.58 11.64
C GLY A 73 5.31 2.53 12.14
N ILE A 74 4.03 2.16 11.98
CA ILE A 74 2.92 2.94 12.50
C ILE A 74 2.73 2.58 13.97
N ASN A 75 3.20 3.46 14.85
CA ASN A 75 2.91 3.36 16.27
C ASN A 75 1.48 3.85 16.52
N PHE A 76 0.60 2.92 16.86
CA PHE A 76 -0.72 3.27 17.38
C PHE A 76 -0.53 3.76 18.82
N SER A 77 -0.58 5.07 19.03
CA SER A 77 -0.65 5.61 20.38
C SER A 77 -2.05 5.32 20.97
N PRO A 78 -2.16 5.16 22.30
CA PRO A 78 -3.46 5.12 22.97
C PRO A 78 -4.34 6.31 22.50
N GLY A 79 -5.61 6.07 22.17
CA GLY A 79 -6.54 7.07 21.63
C GLY A 79 -6.66 7.14 20.10
N ILE A 80 -5.57 7.01 19.33
CA ILE A 80 -5.66 7.04 17.84
C ILE A 80 -6.34 5.79 17.30
N CYS A 81 -6.07 4.64 17.93
CA CYS A 81 -6.73 3.40 17.60
C CYS A 81 -8.24 3.54 17.81
N ASP A 82 -8.65 4.19 18.89
CA ASP A 82 -10.06 4.37 19.25
C ASP A 82 -10.79 5.21 18.20
N ASP A 83 -10.20 6.31 17.71
CA ASP A 83 -10.79 7.12 16.63
C ASP A 83 -10.95 6.35 15.31
N ILE A 84 -9.95 5.53 14.96
CA ILE A 84 -10.00 4.67 13.77
C ILE A 84 -11.08 3.58 13.95
N PHE A 85 -11.12 2.93 15.11
CA PHE A 85 -12.13 1.93 15.43
C PHE A 85 -13.54 2.53 15.47
N GLU A 86 -13.69 3.74 16.00
CA GLU A 86 -14.94 4.48 16.06
C GLU A 86 -15.41 4.88 14.65
N ALA A 87 -14.50 5.36 13.80
CA ALA A 87 -14.77 5.62 12.40
C ALA A 87 -15.17 4.34 11.65
N LEU A 88 -14.50 3.22 11.89
CA LEU A 88 -14.82 1.92 11.30
C LEU A 88 -16.18 1.39 11.77
N LYS A 89 -16.52 1.54 13.06
CA LYS A 89 -17.85 1.20 13.60
C LYS A 89 -18.97 1.99 12.91
N ARG A 90 -18.71 3.27 12.59
CA ARG A 90 -19.66 4.15 11.90
C ARG A 90 -19.87 3.82 10.42
N LEU A 91 -19.00 3.01 9.79
CA LEU A 91 -19.06 2.66 8.37
C LEU A 91 -19.90 1.38 8.05
N ASN A 92 -20.62 0.82 9.04
CA ASN A 92 -21.66 -0.23 9.00
C ASN A 92 -21.31 -1.69 9.36
N ASN A 93 -22.32 -2.32 10.02
CA ASN A 93 -22.39 -3.52 10.86
C ASN A 93 -21.86 -4.88 10.36
N PHE A 94 -21.39 -5.05 9.12
CA PHE A 94 -20.91 -6.37 8.65
C PHE A 94 -19.39 -6.54 8.70
N ALA A 95 -18.61 -5.46 8.68
CA ALA A 95 -17.16 -5.53 8.77
C ALA A 95 -16.65 -5.86 10.19
N MET A 96 -17.46 -5.59 11.22
CA MET A 96 -17.11 -5.82 12.62
C MET A 96 -16.81 -7.29 12.93
N ILE A 97 -17.60 -8.25 12.41
CA ILE A 97 -17.36 -9.67 12.67
C ILE A 97 -16.04 -10.14 12.03
N ALA A 98 -15.71 -9.65 10.84
CA ALA A 98 -14.47 -10.03 10.15
C ALA A 98 -13.22 -9.44 10.81
N ILE A 99 -13.30 -8.21 11.33
CA ILE A 99 -12.20 -7.57 12.07
C ILE A 99 -12.05 -8.20 13.46
N GLU A 100 -13.14 -8.51 14.16
CA GLU A 100 -13.13 -9.15 15.48
C GLU A 100 -12.56 -10.59 15.41
N ILE A 101 -12.91 -11.36 14.38
CA ILE A 101 -12.28 -12.67 14.08
C ILE A 101 -10.78 -12.50 13.79
N ALA A 102 -10.39 -11.53 12.96
CA ALA A 102 -8.98 -11.30 12.64
C ALA A 102 -8.15 -10.83 13.85
N CYS A 103 -8.74 -10.06 14.76
CA CYS A 103 -8.10 -9.63 16.01
C CYS A 103 -7.97 -10.78 17.03
N LEU A 104 -8.93 -11.71 17.09
CA LEU A 104 -8.87 -12.90 17.95
C LEU A 104 -7.83 -13.94 17.48
N GLU A 105 -7.54 -14.00 16.18
CA GLU A 105 -6.49 -14.88 15.64
C GLU A 105 -5.08 -14.32 15.81
N LEU A 106 -4.93 -12.99 15.94
CA LEU A 106 -3.63 -12.32 16.16
C LEU A 106 -3.20 -12.26 17.63
N THR A 107 -4.04 -12.73 18.54
CA THR A 107 -3.79 -12.77 20.00
C THR A 107 -3.60 -14.19 20.55
N LYS A 108 -3.43 -15.19 19.69
CA LYS A 108 -3.03 -16.56 20.04
C LYS A 108 -1.62 -16.90 19.55
#